data_AF-A0A9J7BJT0-F1
#
_entry.id   AF-A0A9J7BJT0-F1
#
_cell.length_a   1.000
_cell.length_b   1.000
_cell.length_c   1.000
_cell.angle_alpha   90.00
_cell.angle_beta   90.00
_cell.angle_gamma   90.00
#
_symmetry.space_group_name_H-M   'P 1'
#
loop_
_entity.id
_entity.type
_entity.pdbx_description
1 polymer ?
#
loop_
_entity_poly.entity_id
_entity_poly.type
_entity_poly.pdbx_seq_one_letter_code
_entity_poly.pdbx_strand_id
1 'polypeptide(L)'
;MKSSHIVRAALLLPLLLSGCVHKQKTAQNQPPLAPPIEDVPPSKPNSAPTNLPPPVITVPPPTQPAATNTQPPPPAPKPKPHRSKPKPAESEQQNTQMASNNPPAAVSAVGDLSTGEPADLRKQTDDTISQTERGLNGITRTLNDQEKKTSMQIREFLKQAKAALTTGDVDGAHTLAQKAKVLLGELTTQ
;
A
#
# COMPACT_ATOMS: atom_id res chain seq x y z
N MET A 1 63.46 15.50 24.00
CA MET A 1 63.29 14.50 22.93
C MET A 1 63.13 13.11 23.54
N LYS A 2 62.02 12.41 23.24
CA LYS A 2 61.79 10.98 23.48
C LYS A 2 60.68 10.53 22.53
N SER A 3 61.07 10.18 21.32
CA SER A 3 60.22 9.64 20.25
C SER A 3 60.14 8.13 20.44
N SER A 4 59.04 7.59 21.01
CA SER A 4 58.94 6.14 21.18
C SER A 4 57.52 5.58 21.33
N HIS A 5 56.55 6.09 20.57
CA HIS A 5 55.19 5.51 20.51
C HIS A 5 54.70 5.14 19.11
N ILE A 6 55.48 5.40 18.05
CA ILE A 6 55.05 5.16 16.66
C ILE A 6 55.25 3.70 16.22
N VAL A 7 55.97 2.86 16.98
CA VAL A 7 56.25 1.47 16.60
C VAL A 7 55.14 0.48 17.03
N ARG A 8 54.18 0.90 17.88
CA ARG A 8 53.09 0.01 18.35
C ARG A 8 51.77 0.11 17.57
N ALA A 9 51.62 1.11 16.71
CA ALA A 9 50.44 1.24 15.84
C ALA A 9 50.60 0.53 14.48
N ALA A 10 51.79 0.02 14.17
CA ALA A 10 52.10 -0.63 12.90
C ALA A 10 51.82 -2.14 12.88
N LEU A 11 51.24 -2.72 13.95
CA LEU A 11 51.06 -4.17 14.10
C LEU A 11 49.60 -4.61 14.28
N LEU A 12 48.63 -3.79 13.83
CA LEU A 12 47.20 -4.14 13.80
C LEU A 12 46.59 -4.04 12.39
N LEU A 13 47.42 -4.11 11.33
CA LEU A 13 46.95 -4.00 9.94
C LEU A 13 46.88 -5.29 9.09
N PRO A 14 47.43 -6.47 9.44
CA PRO A 14 47.32 -7.64 8.56
C PRO A 14 46.06 -8.50 8.79
N LEU A 15 45.23 -8.25 9.80
CA LEU A 15 44.14 -9.17 10.19
C LEU A 15 42.81 -8.97 9.44
N LEU A 16 42.73 -8.06 8.46
CA LEU A 16 41.48 -7.74 7.75
C LEU A 16 41.45 -8.20 6.27
N LEU A 17 42.44 -8.95 5.79
CA LEU A 17 42.49 -9.43 4.38
C LEU A 17 42.34 -10.96 4.19
N SER A 18 42.03 -11.73 5.23
CA SER A 18 41.74 -13.18 5.06
C SER A 18 40.24 -13.42 4.86
N GLY A 19 39.71 -12.99 3.73
CA GLY A 19 38.41 -13.44 3.24
C GLY A 19 38.53 -14.85 2.67
N CYS A 20 37.80 -15.81 3.25
CA CYS A 20 37.82 -17.21 2.85
C CYS A 20 37.45 -17.40 1.38
N VAL A 21 38.37 -17.98 0.60
CA VAL A 21 38.07 -18.57 -0.72
C VAL A 21 37.23 -19.83 -0.48
N HIS A 22 35.92 -19.68 -0.51
CA HIS A 22 35.01 -20.82 -0.58
C HIS A 22 35.14 -21.43 -1.98
N LYS A 23 35.98 -22.47 -2.10
CA LYS A 23 35.90 -23.44 -3.20
C LYS A 23 34.52 -24.10 -3.12
N GLN A 24 33.54 -23.58 -3.84
CA GLN A 24 32.35 -24.34 -4.18
C GLN A 24 32.82 -25.55 -5.01
N LYS A 25 32.83 -26.73 -4.39
CA LYS A 25 32.72 -27.97 -5.14
C LYS A 25 31.37 -27.90 -5.81
N THR A 26 31.36 -27.60 -7.10
CA THR A 26 30.19 -27.80 -7.96
C THR A 26 29.90 -29.30 -7.95
N ALA A 27 29.08 -29.75 -6.99
CA ALA A 27 28.37 -30.99 -7.13
C ALA A 27 27.42 -30.77 -8.31
N GLN A 28 27.85 -31.23 -9.48
CA GLN A 28 27.06 -31.31 -10.68
C GLN A 28 25.91 -32.28 -10.42
N ASN A 29 24.85 -31.77 -9.79
CA ASN A 29 23.54 -32.41 -9.83
C ASN A 29 22.99 -32.13 -11.22
N GLN A 30 23.35 -33.00 -12.16
CA GLN A 30 22.73 -33.04 -13.47
C GLN A 30 21.26 -33.46 -13.24
N PRO A 31 20.26 -32.65 -13.61
CA PRO A 31 18.89 -33.11 -13.66
C PRO A 31 18.83 -34.29 -14.65
N PRO A 32 18.03 -35.34 -14.39
CA PRO A 32 17.82 -36.39 -15.39
C PRO A 32 17.36 -35.74 -16.69
N LEU A 33 18.01 -36.10 -17.81
CA LEU A 33 17.61 -35.63 -19.13
C LEU A 33 16.13 -35.94 -19.31
N ALA A 34 15.34 -34.90 -19.60
CA ALA A 34 13.95 -35.08 -19.99
C ALA A 34 13.88 -36.02 -21.21
N PRO A 35 12.85 -36.88 -21.29
CA PRO A 35 12.63 -37.72 -22.46
C PRO A 35 12.45 -36.85 -23.72
N PRO A 36 12.76 -37.39 -24.92
CA PRO A 36 12.57 -36.68 -26.18
C PRO A 36 11.13 -36.16 -26.27
N ILE A 37 10.99 -34.85 -26.51
CA ILE A 37 9.69 -34.26 -26.85
C ILE A 37 9.37 -34.77 -28.26
N GLU A 38 8.41 -35.69 -28.36
CA GLU A 38 7.72 -35.95 -29.64
C GLU A 38 7.00 -34.66 -30.05
N ASP A 39 7.39 -34.12 -31.21
CA ASP A 39 6.74 -32.99 -31.86
C ASP A 39 5.37 -33.47 -32.35
N VAL A 40 4.39 -33.47 -31.44
CA VAL A 40 2.99 -33.61 -31.83
C VAL A 40 2.54 -32.21 -32.29
N PRO A 41 2.19 -32.03 -33.57
CA PRO A 41 1.75 -30.74 -34.06
C PRO A 41 0.51 -30.29 -33.27
N PRO A 42 0.40 -29.00 -32.92
CA PRO A 42 -0.74 -28.48 -32.19
C PRO A 42 -2.02 -28.77 -32.99
N SER A 43 -2.98 -29.42 -32.33
CA SER A 43 -4.30 -29.64 -32.90
C SER A 43 -4.92 -28.30 -33.24
N LYS A 44 -5.27 -28.14 -34.52
CA LYS A 44 -5.95 -26.97 -35.07
C LYS A 44 -7.22 -26.71 -34.24
N PRO A 45 -7.45 -25.48 -33.76
CA PRO A 45 -8.69 -25.17 -33.04
C PRO A 45 -9.88 -25.46 -33.96
N ASN A 46 -10.78 -26.30 -33.47
CA ASN A 46 -12.01 -26.65 -34.14
C ASN A 46 -12.93 -25.42 -34.10
N SER A 47 -12.96 -24.64 -35.17
CA SER A 47 -13.95 -23.58 -35.38
C SER A 47 -15.31 -24.20 -35.68
N ALA A 48 -15.93 -24.81 -34.67
CA ALA A 48 -17.36 -25.08 -34.72
C ALA A 48 -18.08 -23.74 -34.48
N PRO A 49 -19.00 -23.31 -35.36
CA PRO A 49 -19.76 -22.09 -35.12
C PRO A 49 -20.67 -22.32 -33.91
N THR A 50 -20.33 -21.69 -32.78
CA THR A 50 -21.23 -21.59 -31.65
C THR A 50 -22.42 -20.73 -32.09
N ASN A 51 -23.53 -21.39 -32.41
CA ASN A 51 -24.83 -20.74 -32.62
C ASN A 51 -25.36 -20.29 -31.24
N LEU A 52 -24.83 -19.18 -30.73
CA LEU A 52 -25.43 -18.49 -29.60
C LEU A 52 -26.65 -17.72 -30.10
N PRO A 53 -27.80 -17.78 -29.40
CA PRO A 53 -28.94 -16.93 -29.71
C PRO A 53 -28.53 -15.45 -29.60
N PRO A 54 -29.08 -14.57 -30.44
CA PRO A 54 -28.76 -13.14 -30.40
C PRO A 54 -29.12 -12.57 -29.02
N PRO A 55 -28.29 -11.66 -28.47
CA PRO A 55 -28.61 -10.98 -27.23
C PRO A 55 -29.91 -10.17 -27.42
N VAL A 56 -30.90 -10.43 -26.58
CA VAL A 56 -32.08 -9.58 -26.46
C VAL A 56 -31.63 -8.27 -25.80
N ILE A 57 -31.46 -7.24 -26.61
CA ILE A 57 -31.25 -5.88 -26.13
C ILE A 57 -32.61 -5.34 -25.68
N THR A 58 -32.92 -5.44 -24.39
CA THR A 58 -34.00 -4.66 -23.79
C THR A 58 -33.50 -3.23 -23.62
N VAL A 59 -33.83 -2.37 -24.59
CA VAL A 59 -33.62 -0.92 -24.49
C VAL A 59 -34.61 -0.37 -23.47
N PRO A 60 -34.19 0.18 -22.32
CA PRO A 60 -35.09 0.89 -21.42
C PRO A 60 -35.65 2.13 -22.14
N PRO A 61 -36.95 2.46 -21.96
CA PRO A 61 -37.54 3.62 -22.59
C PRO A 61 -36.83 4.92 -22.16
N PRO A 62 -36.74 5.92 -23.05
CA PRO A 62 -36.14 7.20 -22.72
C PRO A 62 -36.92 7.86 -21.58
N THR A 63 -36.23 8.10 -20.48
CA THR A 63 -36.73 8.90 -19.36
C THR A 63 -36.85 10.34 -19.85
N GLN A 64 -38.08 10.85 -19.96
CA GLN A 64 -38.34 12.26 -20.23
C GLN A 64 -37.67 13.11 -19.13
N PRO A 65 -37.02 14.23 -19.47
CA PRO A 65 -36.51 15.15 -18.47
C PRO A 65 -37.68 15.75 -17.69
N ALA A 66 -37.79 15.39 -16.41
CA ALA A 66 -38.67 16.07 -15.48
C ALA A 66 -38.19 17.53 -15.35
N ALA A 67 -39.11 18.46 -15.60
CA ALA A 67 -38.89 19.88 -15.47
C ALA A 67 -38.33 20.21 -14.07
N THR A 68 -37.22 20.94 -14.08
CA THR A 68 -36.66 21.67 -12.96
C THR A 68 -37.74 22.48 -12.25
N ASN A 69 -38.05 22.12 -11.00
CA ASN A 69 -38.70 23.04 -10.07
C ASN A 69 -37.69 23.39 -8.98
N THR A 70 -37.00 24.51 -9.17
CA THR A 70 -36.02 25.07 -8.26
C THR A 70 -36.75 25.60 -7.02
N GLN A 71 -36.89 24.79 -5.98
CA GLN A 71 -37.21 25.29 -4.65
C GLN A 71 -35.90 25.62 -3.90
N PRO A 72 -35.71 26.84 -3.38
CA PRO A 72 -34.54 27.18 -2.59
C PRO A 72 -34.50 26.33 -1.30
N PRO A 73 -33.32 25.82 -0.89
CA PRO A 73 -33.20 25.12 0.39
C PRO A 73 -33.46 26.10 1.54
N PRO A 74 -34.15 25.65 2.62
CA PRO A 74 -34.36 26.48 3.80
C PRO A 74 -33.02 26.84 4.48
N PRO A 75 -32.92 28.04 5.07
CA PRO A 75 -31.69 28.50 5.71
C PRO A 75 -31.31 27.62 6.91
N ALA A 76 -30.04 27.22 6.96
CA ALA A 76 -29.49 26.44 8.07
C ALA A 76 -29.62 27.18 9.41
N PRO A 77 -30.00 26.49 10.50
CA PRO A 77 -30.06 27.10 11.82
C PRO A 77 -28.66 27.46 12.35
N LYS A 78 -28.55 28.67 12.89
CA LYS A 78 -27.32 29.22 13.49
C LYS A 78 -26.83 28.35 14.66
N PRO A 79 -25.52 28.06 14.79
CA PRO A 79 -24.99 27.40 15.98
C PRO A 79 -25.08 28.34 17.20
N LYS A 80 -25.58 27.80 18.32
CA LYS A 80 -25.57 28.50 19.61
C LYS A 80 -24.14 28.54 20.18
N PRO A 81 -23.74 29.63 20.85
CA PRO A 81 -22.39 29.75 21.41
C PRO A 81 -22.18 28.82 22.61
N HIS A 82 -20.98 28.25 22.66
CA HIS A 82 -20.45 27.43 23.75
C HIS A 82 -20.59 28.12 25.10
N ARG A 83 -21.20 27.43 26.08
CA ARG A 83 -21.14 27.81 27.49
C ARG A 83 -20.10 26.94 28.20
N SER A 84 -19.03 27.62 28.58
CA SER A 84 -18.19 27.50 29.78
C SER A 84 -18.13 26.18 30.55
N LYS A 85 -16.89 25.72 30.73
CA LYS A 85 -16.38 24.74 31.71
C LYS A 85 -16.98 24.92 33.12
N PRO A 86 -16.95 23.84 33.92
CA PRO A 86 -16.16 23.90 35.15
C PRO A 86 -15.22 22.68 35.33
N LYS A 87 -14.12 22.93 36.01
CA LYS A 87 -13.12 21.98 36.56
C LYS A 87 -13.19 22.13 38.11
N PRO A 88 -12.46 21.34 38.92
CA PRO A 88 -12.43 19.89 39.16
C PRO A 88 -13.07 19.53 40.52
N ALA A 89 -13.38 18.25 40.74
CA ALA A 89 -13.48 17.70 42.09
C ALA A 89 -12.50 16.54 42.26
N GLU A 90 -11.67 16.71 43.27
CA GLU A 90 -10.69 15.83 43.86
C GLU A 90 -11.39 14.62 44.51
N SER A 91 -10.85 13.43 44.32
CA SER A 91 -11.09 12.30 45.24
C SER A 91 -9.83 11.46 45.28
N GLU A 92 -9.33 11.38 46.50
CA GLU A 92 -8.08 10.79 46.93
C GLU A 92 -8.12 9.26 46.90
N GLN A 93 -6.91 8.68 46.82
CA GLN A 93 -6.46 7.45 47.47
C GLN A 93 -7.29 6.16 47.31
N GLN A 94 -6.68 5.15 46.65
CA GLN A 94 -6.17 4.00 47.41
C GLN A 94 -5.09 3.24 46.64
N ASN A 95 -3.86 3.39 47.13
CA ASN A 95 -2.72 2.54 46.81
C ASN A 95 -2.95 1.18 47.49
N THR A 96 -3.02 0.10 46.71
CA THR A 96 -2.80 -1.25 47.24
C THR A 96 -1.80 -1.97 46.35
N GLN A 97 -0.58 -2.04 46.86
CA GLN A 97 0.47 -2.93 46.38
C GLN A 97 0.01 -4.38 46.53
N MET A 98 0.10 -5.18 45.47
CA MET A 98 0.30 -6.61 45.59
C MET A 98 1.37 -7.04 44.58
N ALA A 99 2.44 -7.61 45.14
CA ALA A 99 3.61 -8.07 44.43
C ALA A 99 3.41 -9.49 43.88
N SER A 100 3.91 -9.67 42.65
CA SER A 100 4.56 -10.84 42.08
C SER A 100 3.92 -12.23 42.27
N ASN A 101 3.49 -12.82 41.15
CA ASN A 101 4.00 -14.14 40.78
C ASN A 101 3.95 -14.32 39.26
N ASN A 102 5.14 -14.39 38.68
CA ASN A 102 5.46 -14.67 37.29
C ASN A 102 5.21 -16.16 36.97
N PRO A 103 4.44 -16.52 35.93
CA PRO A 103 4.69 -17.74 35.15
C PRO A 103 5.59 -17.41 33.95
N PRO A 104 6.41 -18.35 33.47
CA PRO A 104 7.49 -18.07 32.54
C PRO A 104 6.94 -17.52 31.23
N ALA A 105 7.70 -16.59 30.64
CA ALA A 105 7.51 -16.09 29.30
C ALA A 105 7.30 -17.27 28.35
N ALA A 106 6.05 -17.49 27.95
CA ALA A 106 5.77 -18.17 26.70
C ALA A 106 6.44 -17.30 25.64
N VAL A 107 7.58 -17.78 25.15
CA VAL A 107 8.18 -17.32 23.91
C VAL A 107 7.16 -17.55 22.81
N SER A 108 6.28 -16.56 22.62
CA SER A 108 5.53 -16.37 21.40
C SER A 108 6.55 -15.99 20.32
N ALA A 109 7.27 -17.00 19.81
CA ALA A 109 7.94 -16.94 18.53
C ALA A 109 6.90 -17.11 17.39
N VAL A 110 5.75 -16.47 17.55
CA VAL A 110 4.83 -16.16 16.46
C VAL A 110 5.16 -14.72 16.16
N GLY A 111 5.90 -14.50 15.07
CA GLY A 111 6.29 -13.16 14.67
C GLY A 111 5.08 -12.24 14.74
N ASP A 112 5.24 -11.14 15.48
CA ASP A 112 4.51 -9.91 15.25
C ASP A 112 4.77 -9.49 13.81
N LEU A 113 4.11 -10.16 12.86
CA LEU A 113 3.78 -9.54 11.59
C LEU A 113 2.86 -8.41 12.01
N SER A 114 3.47 -7.24 12.18
CA SER A 114 2.82 -5.96 12.45
C SER A 114 1.71 -5.74 11.43
N THR A 115 0.54 -6.34 11.67
CA THR A 115 -0.74 -5.81 11.25
C THR A 115 -0.80 -4.48 11.96
N GLY A 116 -0.33 -3.43 11.28
CA GLY A 116 -0.41 -2.08 11.80
C GLY A 116 -1.81 -1.87 12.32
N GLU A 117 -1.91 -1.32 13.53
CA GLU A 117 -3.19 -0.96 14.13
C GLU A 117 -4.06 -0.30 13.04
N PRO A 118 -5.33 -0.72 12.85
CA PRO A 118 -6.13 -0.27 11.70
C PRO A 118 -6.24 1.27 11.64
N ALA A 119 -6.11 1.95 12.79
CA ALA A 119 -6.01 3.40 12.87
C ALA A 119 -4.74 3.97 12.22
N ASP A 120 -3.57 3.33 12.42
CA ASP A 120 -2.30 3.72 11.81
C ASP A 120 -2.32 3.48 10.30
N LEU A 121 -2.87 2.34 9.85
CA LEU A 121 -2.99 2.02 8.43
C LEU A 121 -3.93 3.00 7.71
N ARG A 122 -5.04 3.37 8.35
CA ARG A 122 -5.97 4.37 7.81
C ARG A 122 -5.30 5.73 7.63
N LYS A 123 -4.54 6.17 8.62
CA LYS A 123 -3.77 7.42 8.54
C LYS A 123 -2.70 7.36 7.43
N GLN A 124 -1.93 6.27 7.39
CA GLN A 124 -0.92 6.07 6.34
C GLN A 124 -1.55 6.08 4.94
N THR A 125 -2.76 5.53 4.80
CA THR A 125 -3.50 5.52 3.54
C THR A 125 -3.93 6.93 3.14
N ASP A 126 -4.48 7.72 4.08
CA ASP A 126 -4.85 9.12 3.85
C ASP A 126 -3.63 9.98 3.45
N ASP A 127 -2.50 9.79 4.14
CA ASP A 127 -1.24 10.44 3.82
C ASP A 127 -0.75 10.06 2.42
N THR A 128 -0.85 8.78 2.05
CA THR A 128 -0.47 8.28 0.71
C THR A 128 -1.36 8.89 -0.37
N ILE A 129 -2.67 8.96 -0.15
CA ILE A 129 -3.62 9.61 -1.07
C ILE A 129 -3.25 11.09 -1.24
N SER A 130 -3.11 11.82 -0.14
CA SER A 130 -2.80 13.25 -0.13
C SER A 130 -1.44 13.57 -0.77
N GLN A 131 -0.43 12.72 -0.54
CA GLN A 131 0.87 12.87 -1.19
C GLN A 131 0.80 12.61 -2.70
N THR A 132 0.07 11.58 -3.12
CA THR A 132 -0.08 11.23 -4.53
C THR A 132 -0.89 12.29 -5.28
N GLU A 133 -1.95 12.83 -4.69
CA GLU A 133 -2.72 13.94 -5.27
C GLU A 133 -1.88 15.20 -5.47
N ARG A 134 -1.09 15.57 -4.46
CA ARG A 134 -0.17 16.70 -4.58
C ARG A 134 0.90 16.46 -5.65
N GLY A 135 1.46 15.26 -5.70
CA GLY A 135 2.43 14.90 -6.72
C GLY A 135 1.85 14.96 -8.13
N LEU A 136 0.62 14.47 -8.33
CA LEU A 136 -0.07 14.52 -9.62
C LEU A 136 -0.42 15.97 -10.04
N ASN A 137 -0.87 16.80 -9.10
CA ASN A 137 -1.19 18.19 -9.37
C ASN A 137 0.05 19.07 -9.53
N GLY A 138 1.20 18.63 -9.00
CA GLY A 138 2.49 19.31 -9.11
C GLY A 138 3.18 19.14 -10.47
N ILE A 139 2.61 18.36 -11.38
CA ILE A 139 3.22 18.10 -12.69
C ILE A 139 2.94 19.28 -13.61
N THR A 140 3.96 20.12 -13.81
CA THR A 140 3.88 21.33 -14.63
C THR A 140 4.31 21.13 -16.07
N ARG A 141 5.00 20.02 -16.37
CA ARG A 141 5.37 19.67 -17.75
C ARG A 141 4.16 19.22 -18.56
N THR A 142 4.20 19.43 -19.87
CA THR A 142 3.18 18.90 -20.78
C THR A 142 3.25 17.37 -20.82
N LEU A 143 2.11 16.72 -20.60
CA LEU A 143 1.96 15.27 -20.70
C LEU A 143 1.62 14.85 -22.13
N ASN A 144 2.23 13.77 -22.61
CA ASN A 144 1.80 13.10 -23.84
C ASN A 144 0.49 12.32 -23.63
N ASP A 145 -0.10 11.76 -24.67
CA ASP A 145 -1.43 11.13 -24.56
C ASP A 145 -1.44 9.86 -23.70
N GLN A 146 -0.34 9.10 -23.71
CA GLN A 146 -0.18 7.93 -22.85
C GLN A 146 -0.04 8.34 -21.38
N GLU A 147 0.71 9.39 -21.10
CA GLU A 147 0.86 9.95 -19.75
C GLU A 147 -0.46 10.56 -19.26
N LYS A 148 -1.21 11.26 -20.11
CA LYS A 148 -2.56 11.75 -19.76
C LYS A 148 -3.46 10.58 -19.37
N LYS A 149 -3.46 9.49 -20.12
CA LYS A 149 -4.24 8.29 -19.79
C LYS A 149 -3.85 7.72 -18.42
N THR A 150 -2.56 7.64 -18.16
CA THR A 150 -2.02 7.21 -16.85
C THR A 150 -2.45 8.16 -15.73
N SER A 151 -2.41 9.48 -15.97
CA SER A 151 -2.88 10.50 -15.01
C SER A 151 -4.37 10.34 -14.66
N MET A 152 -5.20 9.95 -15.63
CA MET A 152 -6.62 9.65 -15.38
C MET A 152 -6.79 8.38 -14.55
N GLN A 153 -6.00 7.33 -14.82
CA GLN A 153 -6.01 6.10 -14.03
C GLN A 153 -5.58 6.36 -12.57
N ILE A 154 -4.55 7.19 -12.36
CA ILE A 154 -4.12 7.61 -11.02
C ILE A 154 -5.30 8.27 -10.28
N ARG A 155 -6.00 9.22 -10.92
CA ARG A 155 -7.17 9.88 -10.32
C ARG A 155 -8.29 8.91 -9.97
N GLU A 156 -8.54 7.93 -10.83
CA GLU A 156 -9.58 6.92 -10.58
C GLU A 156 -9.22 6.02 -9.39
N PHE A 157 -7.97 5.55 -9.29
CA PHE A 157 -7.53 4.79 -8.12
C PHE A 157 -7.63 5.60 -6.82
N LEU A 158 -7.28 6.89 -6.85
CA LEU A 158 -7.41 7.77 -5.67
C LEU A 158 -8.87 7.98 -5.26
N LYS A 159 -9.77 8.12 -6.23
CA LYS A 159 -11.21 8.20 -5.99
C LYS A 159 -11.73 6.92 -5.34
N GLN A 160 -11.35 5.76 -5.87
CA GLN A 160 -11.73 4.46 -5.30
C GLN A 160 -11.16 4.26 -3.90
N ALA A 161 -9.91 4.66 -3.66
CA ALA A 161 -9.29 4.59 -2.35
C ALA A 161 -10.06 5.44 -1.31
N LYS A 162 -10.44 6.66 -1.66
CA LYS A 162 -11.28 7.52 -0.80
C LYS A 162 -12.65 6.92 -0.52
N ALA A 163 -13.27 6.29 -1.53
CA ALA A 163 -14.54 5.59 -1.35
C ALA A 163 -14.40 4.41 -0.37
N ALA A 164 -13.35 3.59 -0.54
CA ALA A 164 -13.05 2.47 0.35
C ALA A 164 -12.78 2.92 1.80
N LEU A 165 -12.06 4.04 2.02
CA LEU A 165 -11.90 4.64 3.36
C LEU A 165 -13.22 5.09 4.00
N THR A 166 -14.20 5.45 3.18
CA THR A 166 -15.53 5.88 3.63
C THR A 166 -16.39 4.68 4.01
N THR A 167 -16.24 3.54 3.32
CA THR A 167 -16.98 2.31 3.61
C THR A 167 -16.30 1.43 4.67
N GLY A 168 -15.13 1.82 5.16
CA GLY A 168 -14.36 1.08 6.17
C GLY A 168 -13.44 0.00 5.61
N ASP A 169 -13.31 -0.11 4.29
CA ASP A 169 -12.36 -1.00 3.63
C ASP A 169 -10.97 -0.35 3.58
N VAL A 170 -10.28 -0.37 4.72
CA VAL A 170 -8.96 0.27 4.87
C VAL A 170 -7.90 -0.46 4.05
N ASP A 171 -7.96 -1.79 3.97
CA ASP A 171 -7.01 -2.60 3.21
C ASP A 171 -7.15 -2.39 1.69
N GLY A 172 -8.40 -2.36 1.21
CA GLY A 172 -8.69 -2.02 -0.18
C GLY A 172 -8.25 -0.60 -0.52
N ALA A 173 -8.53 0.37 0.36
CA ALA A 173 -8.08 1.73 0.19
C ALA A 173 -6.55 1.85 0.12
N HIS A 174 -5.83 1.17 1.01
CA HIS A 174 -4.38 1.15 1.03
C HIS A 174 -3.83 0.60 -0.29
N THR A 175 -4.35 -0.54 -0.75
CA THR A 175 -3.93 -1.18 -2.00
C THR A 175 -4.14 -0.27 -3.21
N LEU A 176 -5.30 0.38 -3.29
CA LEU A 176 -5.62 1.32 -4.37
C LEU A 176 -4.71 2.56 -4.32
N ALA A 177 -4.44 3.09 -3.14
CA ALA A 177 -3.52 4.21 -2.96
C ALA A 177 -2.08 3.85 -3.35
N GLN A 178 -1.59 2.64 -3.04
CA GLN A 178 -0.28 2.18 -3.48
C GLN A 178 -0.20 2.04 -5.01
N LYS A 179 -1.24 1.53 -5.67
CA LYS A 179 -1.30 1.49 -7.14
C LYS A 179 -1.18 2.88 -7.75
N ALA A 180 -1.93 3.85 -7.21
CA ALA A 180 -1.86 5.24 -7.65
C ALA A 180 -0.46 5.84 -7.46
N LYS A 181 0.18 5.56 -6.32
CA LYS A 181 1.54 6.00 -6.01
C LYS A 181 2.58 5.44 -6.98
N VAL A 182 2.49 4.15 -7.32
CA VAL A 182 3.41 3.51 -8.27
C VAL A 182 3.28 4.15 -9.66
N LEU A 183 2.04 4.30 -10.15
CA LEU A 183 1.78 4.94 -11.45
C LEU A 183 2.26 6.40 -11.49
N LEU A 184 2.14 7.13 -10.38
CA LEU A 184 2.71 8.48 -10.27
C LEU A 184 4.24 8.47 -10.35
N GLY A 185 4.88 7.49 -9.70
CA GLY A 185 6.32 7.27 -9.81
C GLY A 185 6.74 7.09 -11.27
N GLU A 186 6.07 6.19 -11.99
CA GLU A 186 6.32 5.97 -13.43
C GLU A 186 6.15 7.25 -14.23
N LEU A 187 5.09 8.02 -13.97
CA LEU A 187 4.80 9.25 -14.71
C LEU A 187 5.81 10.39 -14.42
N THR A 188 6.47 10.37 -13.27
CA THR A 188 7.47 11.39 -12.88
C THR A 188 8.90 11.01 -13.25
N THR A 189 9.16 9.74 -13.62
CA THR A 189 10.50 9.23 -13.96
C THR A 189 10.76 9.21 -15.49
N GLN A 190 9.77 9.62 -16.29
CA GLN A 190 9.81 9.66 -17.76
C GLN A 190 10.60 10.84 -18.33
#